data_AF-A0A9X9SN22-F1
#
_entry.id   AF-A0A9X9SN22-F1
#
_cell.length_a   1.000
_cell.length_b   1.000
_cell.length_c   1.000
_cell.angle_alpha   90.00
_cell.angle_beta   90.00
_cell.angle_gamma   90.00
#
_symmetry.space_group_name_H-M   'P 1'
#
loop_
_entity.id
_entity.type
_entity.pdbx_description
1 polymer ?
#
loop_
_entity_poly.entity_id
_entity_poly.type
_entity_poly.pdbx_seq_one_letter_code
_entity_poly.pdbx_strand_id
1 'polypeptide(L)'
;MFKLLKQLFVKKHQADSMFPRNRFEHVDWEQELTDAARRLVNDDGHYDEQGKTVELELSEGAHNILLYFASGDEAQCMEILQNLNAWDNQVQASLEKEAQSPIPRAYQEIGYNRQSWKKVRQFHVWIVNCEEKPYSIHYVADHVNNEFVIYLAQENGVWQAFWDSKLQKSISK
;
A
#
# COMPACT_ATOMS: atom_id res chain seq x y z
N MET A 1 -12.85 -17.16 0.41
CA MET A 1 -12.07 -16.78 -0.79
C MET A 1 -10.85 -15.92 -0.44
N PHE A 2 -11.01 -14.84 0.33
CA PHE A 2 -9.90 -13.95 0.78
C PHE A 2 -8.70 -14.62 1.49
N LYS A 3 -8.89 -15.68 2.30
CA LYS A 3 -7.77 -16.37 2.99
C LYS A 3 -6.81 -17.11 2.04
N LEU A 4 -7.31 -17.68 0.96
CA LEU A 4 -6.51 -18.43 -0.02
C LEU A 4 -5.71 -17.47 -0.91
N LEU A 5 -6.31 -16.34 -1.30
CA LEU A 5 -5.62 -15.24 -1.95
C LEU A 5 -4.50 -14.70 -1.05
N LYS A 6 -4.79 -14.35 0.21
CA LYS A 6 -3.76 -13.89 1.18
C LYS A 6 -2.59 -14.88 1.32
N GLN A 7 -2.83 -16.20 1.34
CA GLN A 7 -1.76 -17.20 1.42
C GLN A 7 -0.83 -17.25 0.19
N LEU A 8 -1.33 -16.93 -1.00
CA LEU A 8 -0.51 -16.82 -2.20
C LEU A 8 0.37 -15.57 -2.16
N PHE A 9 -0.13 -14.45 -1.64
CA PHE A 9 0.64 -13.20 -1.46
C PHE A 9 1.73 -13.32 -0.37
N VAL A 10 1.45 -14.02 0.72
CA VAL A 10 2.42 -14.26 1.82
C VAL A 10 3.65 -15.06 1.37
N LYS A 11 3.56 -15.84 0.29
CA LYS A 11 4.75 -16.49 -0.30
C LYS A 11 5.58 -15.53 -1.17
N LYS A 12 4.95 -14.49 -1.74
CA LYS A 12 5.60 -13.56 -2.68
C LYS A 12 6.54 -12.57 -1.98
N HIS A 13 6.15 -12.06 -0.80
CA HIS A 13 6.97 -11.14 0.00
C HIS A 13 7.95 -11.83 0.97
N GLN A 14 8.07 -13.16 0.93
CA GLN A 14 8.97 -13.90 1.84
C GLN A 14 10.46 -13.61 1.61
N ALA A 15 10.83 -13.17 0.41
CA ALA A 15 12.21 -12.79 0.09
C ALA A 15 12.57 -11.37 0.57
N ASP A 16 11.56 -10.54 0.87
CA ASP A 16 11.80 -9.19 1.35
C ASP A 16 12.40 -9.23 2.77
N SER A 17 13.34 -8.33 3.02
CA SER A 17 13.77 -8.05 4.38
C SER A 17 12.56 -7.63 5.24
N MET A 18 12.65 -7.79 6.56
CA MET A 18 11.50 -7.58 7.45
C MET A 18 10.88 -6.17 7.37
N PHE A 19 11.69 -5.16 7.06
CA PHE A 19 11.27 -3.77 6.83
C PHE A 19 12.04 -3.26 5.59
N PRO A 20 11.56 -3.58 4.37
CA PRO A 20 12.33 -3.31 3.17
C PRO A 20 12.54 -1.81 2.94
N ARG A 21 13.66 -1.50 2.30
CA ARG A 21 13.97 -0.16 1.79
C ARG A 21 14.05 -0.23 0.28
N ASN A 22 13.64 0.84 -0.38
CA ASN A 22 13.76 1.01 -1.81
C ASN A 22 13.04 -0.08 -2.62
N ARG A 23 11.93 -0.62 -2.08
CA ARG A 23 11.16 -1.70 -2.70
C ARG A 23 10.72 -1.37 -4.12
N PHE A 24 10.50 -0.09 -4.39
CA PHE A 24 9.97 0.42 -5.65
C PHE A 24 10.97 1.29 -6.43
N GLU A 25 12.24 1.38 -6.00
CA GLU A 25 13.24 2.28 -6.60
C GLU A 25 13.54 1.96 -8.07
N HIS A 26 13.35 0.72 -8.48
CA HIS A 26 13.66 0.26 -9.84
C HIS A 26 12.42 -0.09 -10.67
N VAL A 27 11.22 0.24 -10.19
CA VAL A 27 10.00 -0.04 -10.95
C VAL A 27 9.84 1.02 -12.04
N ASP A 28 9.72 0.56 -13.29
CA ASP A 28 9.38 1.41 -14.43
C ASP A 28 7.86 1.58 -14.50
N TRP A 29 7.35 2.61 -13.82
CA TRP A 29 5.91 2.84 -13.74
C TRP A 29 5.26 3.13 -15.09
N GLU A 30 5.96 3.77 -16.02
CA GLU A 30 5.45 4.03 -17.37
C GLU A 30 5.21 2.72 -18.12
N GLN A 31 6.18 1.81 -18.07
CA GLN A 31 6.04 0.48 -18.67
C GLN A 31 4.95 -0.34 -17.98
N GLU A 32 4.91 -0.34 -16.64
CA GLU A 32 3.89 -1.06 -15.87
C GLU A 32 2.46 -0.61 -16.21
N LEU A 33 2.22 0.70 -16.30
CA LEU A 33 0.90 1.21 -16.71
C LEU A 33 0.59 0.89 -18.18
N THR A 34 1.59 0.89 -19.06
CA THR A 34 1.40 0.56 -20.47
C THR A 34 0.98 -0.89 -20.66
N ASP A 35 1.64 -1.81 -19.95
CA ASP A 35 1.42 -3.26 -20.09
C ASP A 35 0.22 -3.78 -19.30
N ALA A 36 -0.21 -3.05 -18.26
CA ALA A 36 -1.30 -3.48 -17.39
C ALA A 36 -2.65 -3.58 -18.12
N ALA A 37 -3.37 -4.67 -17.84
CA ALA A 37 -4.71 -4.88 -18.33
C ALA A 37 -5.69 -3.94 -17.62
N ARG A 38 -6.37 -3.08 -18.40
CA ARG A 38 -7.38 -2.13 -17.95
C ARG A 38 -8.74 -2.81 -17.78
N ARG A 39 -9.30 -2.77 -16.58
CA ARG A 39 -10.68 -3.19 -16.30
C ARG A 39 -11.49 -1.99 -15.83
N LEU A 40 -12.71 -1.85 -16.34
CA LEU A 40 -13.62 -0.81 -15.88
C LEU A 40 -14.52 -1.35 -14.77
N VAL A 41 -14.70 -0.55 -13.73
CA VAL A 41 -15.52 -0.85 -12.54
C VAL A 41 -16.58 0.25 -12.36
N ASN A 42 -17.79 -0.17 -12.01
CA ASN A 42 -18.87 0.75 -11.65
C ASN A 42 -18.83 1.12 -10.15
N ASP A 43 -19.73 2.01 -9.74
CA ASP A 43 -19.81 2.56 -8.38
C ASP A 43 -20.06 1.46 -7.30
N ASP A 44 -20.62 0.31 -7.69
CA ASP A 44 -20.83 -0.84 -6.80
C ASP A 44 -19.60 -1.76 -6.71
N GLY A 45 -18.51 -1.43 -7.43
CA GLY A 45 -17.27 -2.22 -7.48
C GLY A 45 -17.37 -3.45 -8.39
N HIS A 46 -18.35 -3.51 -9.29
CA HIS A 46 -18.48 -4.60 -10.27
C HIS A 46 -17.89 -4.23 -11.62
N TYR A 47 -17.32 -5.23 -12.31
CA TYR A 47 -16.82 -5.02 -13.67
C TYR A 47 -17.96 -4.67 -14.62
N ASP A 48 -17.78 -3.55 -15.31
CA ASP A 48 -18.79 -2.93 -16.14
C ASP A 48 -18.11 -2.13 -17.25
N GLU A 49 -18.46 -2.40 -18.52
CA GLU A 49 -17.91 -1.69 -19.68
C GLU A 49 -18.25 -0.18 -19.69
N GLN A 50 -19.26 0.24 -18.92
CA GLN A 50 -19.63 1.64 -18.71
C GLN A 50 -19.09 2.20 -17.37
N GLY A 51 -18.27 1.43 -16.66
CA GLY A 51 -17.61 1.84 -15.43
C GLY A 51 -16.76 3.10 -15.62
N LYS A 52 -16.74 3.96 -14.59
CA LYS A 52 -15.98 5.21 -14.59
C LYS A 52 -14.61 5.08 -13.93
N THR A 53 -14.40 3.99 -13.21
CA THR A 53 -13.16 3.70 -12.50
C THR A 53 -12.39 2.64 -13.27
N VAL A 54 -11.09 2.86 -13.41
CA VAL A 54 -10.14 1.92 -13.99
C VAL A 54 -9.47 1.17 -12.84
N GLU A 55 -9.53 -0.15 -12.89
CA GLU A 55 -8.73 -1.07 -12.08
C GLU A 55 -7.59 -1.63 -12.93
N LEU A 56 -6.36 -1.55 -12.42
CA LEU A 56 -5.18 -2.25 -12.92
C LEU A 56 -4.63 -3.18 -11.87
N GLU A 57 -4.26 -4.40 -12.28
CA GLU A 57 -3.38 -5.27 -11.52
C GLU A 57 -1.99 -5.16 -12.14
N LEU A 58 -1.04 -4.57 -11.41
CA LEU A 58 0.33 -4.39 -11.89
C LEU A 58 1.11 -5.71 -11.86
N SER A 59 2.29 -5.74 -12.50
CA SER A 59 3.09 -6.96 -12.61
C SER A 59 3.66 -7.42 -11.26
N GLU A 60 4.26 -8.61 -11.25
CA GLU A 60 5.04 -9.07 -10.09
C GLU A 60 6.23 -8.14 -9.78
N GLY A 61 6.84 -7.52 -10.80
CA GLY A 61 7.91 -6.54 -10.64
C GLY A 61 7.43 -5.27 -9.91
N ALA A 62 6.16 -4.92 -10.08
CA ALA A 62 5.45 -3.89 -9.33
C ALA A 62 4.67 -4.44 -8.13
N HIS A 63 5.08 -5.59 -7.60
CA HIS A 63 4.54 -6.22 -6.39
C HIS A 63 3.05 -6.58 -6.45
N ASN A 64 2.47 -6.73 -7.65
CA ASN A 64 1.05 -7.03 -7.86
C ASN A 64 0.10 -6.02 -7.18
N ILE A 65 0.49 -4.74 -7.16
CA ILE A 65 -0.36 -3.67 -6.62
C ILE A 65 -1.65 -3.59 -7.45
N LEU A 66 -2.78 -3.43 -6.76
CA LEU A 66 -4.04 -3.02 -7.39
C LEU A 66 -4.09 -1.49 -7.42
N LEU A 67 -4.22 -0.91 -8.62
CA LEU A 67 -4.32 0.53 -8.82
C LEU A 67 -5.72 0.89 -9.29
N TYR A 68 -6.34 1.87 -8.62
CA TYR A 68 -7.67 2.39 -8.96
C TYR A 68 -7.59 3.87 -9.30
N PHE A 69 -8.27 4.29 -10.38
CA PHE A 69 -8.36 5.70 -10.75
C PHE A 69 -9.54 6.03 -11.64
N ALA A 70 -9.99 7.27 -11.62
CA ALA A 70 -11.03 7.74 -12.52
C ALA A 70 -10.55 7.70 -13.98
N SER A 71 -11.41 7.28 -14.90
CA SER A 71 -11.11 7.27 -16.33
C SER A 71 -10.72 8.67 -16.82
N GLY A 72 -9.46 8.85 -17.21
CA GLY A 72 -8.88 10.12 -17.65
C GLY A 72 -7.88 10.75 -16.67
N ASP A 73 -7.78 10.25 -15.44
CA ASP A 73 -6.90 10.78 -14.39
C ASP A 73 -5.58 9.98 -14.21
N GLU A 74 -5.18 9.19 -15.22
CA GLU A 74 -3.98 8.33 -15.16
C GLU A 74 -2.69 9.12 -14.87
N ALA A 75 -2.60 10.38 -15.33
CA ALA A 75 -1.46 11.25 -15.06
C ALA A 75 -1.28 11.53 -13.55
N GLN A 76 -2.39 11.67 -12.81
CA GLN A 76 -2.32 11.90 -11.38
C GLN A 76 -1.83 10.65 -10.63
N CYS A 77 -2.22 9.47 -11.12
CA CYS A 77 -1.74 8.19 -10.60
C CYS A 77 -0.26 8.00 -10.83
N MET A 78 0.24 8.39 -12.01
CA MET A 78 1.66 8.34 -12.33
C MET A 78 2.49 9.13 -11.30
N GLU A 79 2.09 10.35 -10.97
CA GLU A 79 2.78 11.14 -9.94
C GLU A 79 2.80 10.44 -8.57
N ILE A 80 1.68 9.81 -8.18
CA ILE A 80 1.56 9.07 -6.93
C ILE A 80 2.50 7.86 -6.93
N LEU A 81 2.54 7.08 -8.02
CA LEU A 81 3.42 5.93 -8.17
C LEU A 81 4.90 6.34 -8.13
N GLN A 82 5.27 7.43 -8.80
CA GLN A 82 6.64 7.97 -8.76
C GLN A 82 7.10 8.35 -7.34
N ASN A 83 6.17 8.74 -6.46
CA ASN A 83 6.47 9.05 -5.07
C ASN A 83 6.32 7.84 -4.12
N LEU A 84 5.78 6.71 -4.58
CA LEU A 84 5.46 5.54 -3.76
C LEU A 84 6.67 5.01 -2.98
N ASN A 85 7.84 4.97 -3.61
CA ASN A 85 9.07 4.50 -2.97
C ASN A 85 9.44 5.32 -1.73
N ALA A 86 9.27 6.64 -1.82
CA ALA A 86 9.61 7.54 -0.72
C ALA A 86 8.64 7.38 0.47
N TRP A 87 7.35 7.15 0.21
CA TRP A 87 6.36 6.91 1.27
C TRP A 87 6.46 5.52 1.86
N ASP A 88 6.66 4.47 1.06
CA ASP A 88 6.91 3.12 1.59
C ASP A 88 8.15 3.15 2.50
N ASN A 89 9.23 3.80 2.09
CA ASN A 89 10.40 3.98 2.96
C ASN A 89 10.05 4.63 4.31
N GLN A 90 9.22 5.67 4.33
CA GLN A 90 8.79 6.31 5.59
C GLN A 90 7.92 5.36 6.44
N VAL A 91 6.98 4.67 5.81
CA VAL A 91 6.10 3.69 6.46
C VAL A 91 6.92 2.54 7.07
N GLN A 92 7.80 1.91 6.29
CA GLN A 92 8.66 0.82 6.75
C GLN A 92 9.60 1.28 7.88
N ALA A 93 9.99 2.56 7.94
CA ALA A 93 10.79 3.11 9.03
C ALA A 93 9.98 3.27 10.32
N SER A 94 8.74 3.72 10.20
CA SER A 94 7.79 3.77 11.31
C SER A 94 7.52 2.37 11.87
N LEU A 95 7.23 1.40 11.00
CA LEU A 95 6.98 0.01 11.38
C LEU A 95 8.20 -0.64 12.04
N GLU A 96 9.40 -0.39 11.52
CA GLU A 96 10.63 -0.87 12.12
C GLU A 96 10.83 -0.30 13.53
N LYS A 97 10.62 1.02 13.71
CA LYS A 97 10.70 1.69 15.02
C LYS A 97 9.68 1.15 16.01
N GLU A 98 8.45 0.90 15.57
CA GLU A 98 7.40 0.30 16.40
C GLU A 98 7.77 -1.15 16.78
N ALA A 99 8.28 -1.92 15.83
CA ALA A 99 8.74 -3.28 16.04
C ALA A 99 9.96 -3.33 16.97
N GLN A 100 10.72 -2.24 17.04
CA GLN A 100 11.84 -2.06 17.96
C GLN A 100 11.42 -1.57 19.35
N SER A 101 10.25 -0.96 19.49
CA SER A 101 9.74 -0.44 20.77
C SER A 101 9.38 -1.58 21.74
N PRO A 102 9.25 -1.29 23.05
CA PRO A 102 8.78 -2.26 24.03
C PRO A 102 7.42 -2.83 23.63
N ILE A 103 7.26 -4.15 23.76
CA ILE A 103 5.99 -4.82 23.48
C ILE A 103 4.97 -4.34 24.52
N PRO A 104 3.81 -3.77 24.14
CA PRO A 104 2.79 -3.37 25.09
C PRO A 104 2.32 -4.57 25.91
N ARG A 105 2.05 -4.34 27.18
CA ARG A 105 1.70 -5.39 28.16
C ARG A 105 0.56 -6.30 27.70
N ALA A 106 -0.48 -5.72 27.09
CA ALA A 106 -1.61 -6.47 26.54
C ALA A 106 -1.18 -7.54 25.50
N TYR A 107 -0.17 -7.24 24.67
CA TYR A 107 0.36 -8.21 23.70
C TYR A 107 1.28 -9.24 24.36
N GLN A 108 2.04 -8.84 25.39
CA GLN A 108 2.85 -9.78 26.18
C GLN A 108 1.97 -10.81 26.90
N GLU A 109 0.85 -10.36 27.48
CA GLU A 109 -0.10 -11.21 28.21
C GLU A 109 -0.75 -12.28 27.33
N ILE A 110 -0.91 -12.01 26.02
CA ILE A 110 -1.37 -12.99 25.03
C ILE A 110 -0.22 -13.73 24.33
N GLY A 111 1.00 -13.66 24.86
CA GLY A 111 2.14 -14.50 24.46
C GLY A 111 3.04 -13.94 23.35
N TYR A 112 2.96 -12.65 23.01
CA TYR A 112 3.88 -12.08 22.04
C TYR A 112 5.31 -11.97 22.61
N ASN A 113 6.26 -12.52 21.86
CA ASN A 113 7.68 -12.31 22.07
C ASN A 113 8.24 -11.36 21.01
N ARG A 114 9.53 -11.02 21.08
CA ARG A 114 10.16 -10.07 20.14
C ARG A 114 10.04 -10.50 18.67
N GLN A 115 10.14 -11.80 18.40
CA GLN A 115 10.06 -12.32 17.04
C GLN A 115 8.63 -12.22 16.49
N SER A 116 7.63 -12.68 17.24
CA SER A 116 6.23 -12.54 16.82
C SER A 116 5.81 -11.08 16.74
N TRP A 117 6.30 -10.22 17.63
CA TRP A 117 6.06 -8.78 17.60
C TRP A 117 6.54 -8.12 16.32
N LYS A 118 7.76 -8.44 15.87
CA LYS A 118 8.27 -7.93 14.59
C LYS A 118 7.49 -8.50 13.40
N LYS A 119 7.19 -9.80 13.44
CA LYS A 119 6.49 -10.50 12.36
C LYS A 119 5.13 -9.89 12.04
N VAL A 120 4.35 -9.50 13.04
CA VAL A 120 3.03 -8.88 12.81
C VAL A 120 3.07 -7.43 12.35
N ARG A 121 4.28 -6.87 12.16
CA ARG A 121 4.53 -5.53 11.62
C ARG A 121 5.12 -5.54 10.22
N GLN A 122 5.15 -6.71 9.58
CA GLN A 122 5.49 -6.82 8.16
C GLN A 122 4.26 -6.49 7.34
N PHE A 123 4.31 -5.35 6.66
CA PHE A 123 3.23 -4.85 5.81
C PHE A 123 3.77 -4.55 4.41
N HIS A 124 2.93 -4.76 3.41
CA HIS A 124 3.19 -4.42 2.02
C HIS A 124 2.04 -3.60 1.45
N VAL A 125 2.34 -2.79 0.43
CA VAL A 125 1.34 -2.07 -0.35
C VAL A 125 0.48 -3.08 -1.08
N TRP A 126 -0.84 -2.98 -0.91
CA TRP A 126 -1.81 -3.82 -1.62
C TRP A 126 -2.59 -3.00 -2.65
N ILE A 127 -3.05 -1.82 -2.26
CA ILE A 127 -3.88 -0.96 -3.11
C ILE A 127 -3.29 0.43 -3.14
N VAL A 128 -3.20 1.02 -4.33
CA VAL A 128 -3.05 2.45 -4.54
C VAL A 128 -4.36 2.96 -5.11
N ASN A 129 -5.09 3.78 -4.35
CA ASN A 129 -6.38 4.33 -4.75
C ASN A 129 -6.22 5.82 -5.05
N CYS A 130 -6.37 6.14 -6.33
CA CYS A 130 -6.36 7.48 -6.89
C CYS A 130 -7.74 7.90 -7.45
N GLU A 131 -8.79 7.15 -7.14
CA GLU A 131 -10.17 7.42 -7.57
C GLU A 131 -10.80 8.52 -6.72
N GLU A 132 -10.74 8.38 -5.40
CA GLU A 132 -11.40 9.29 -4.46
C GLU A 132 -10.39 10.09 -3.65
N LYS A 133 -10.71 11.37 -3.40
CA LYS A 133 -9.91 12.24 -2.54
C LYS A 133 -10.37 12.13 -1.07
N PRO A 134 -9.43 12.12 -0.10
CA PRO A 134 -7.98 12.08 -0.31
C PRO A 134 -7.54 10.72 -0.87
N TYR A 135 -6.60 10.76 -1.82
CA TYR A 135 -6.03 9.53 -2.40
C TYR A 135 -5.39 8.70 -1.31
N SER A 136 -5.28 7.39 -1.49
CA SER A 136 -4.87 6.51 -0.41
C SER A 136 -4.01 5.33 -0.85
N ILE A 137 -3.18 4.84 0.06
CA ILE A 137 -2.39 3.63 -0.13
C ILE A 137 -2.71 2.69 1.03
N HIS A 138 -3.16 1.49 0.68
CA HIS A 138 -3.56 0.46 1.62
C HIS A 138 -2.43 -0.51 1.81
N TYR A 139 -2.14 -0.80 3.07
CA TYR A 139 -1.13 -1.74 3.50
C TYR A 139 -1.80 -2.93 4.18
N VAL A 140 -1.36 -4.13 3.85
CA VAL A 140 -1.86 -5.37 4.48
C VAL A 140 -0.72 -6.12 5.14
N ALA A 141 -0.99 -6.72 6.30
CA ALA A 141 -0.01 -7.50 7.03
C ALA A 141 0.13 -8.92 6.47
N ASP A 142 1.36 -9.44 6.44
CA ASP A 142 1.65 -10.80 5.94
C ASP A 142 1.21 -11.91 6.90
N HIS A 143 1.11 -11.59 8.19
CA HIS A 143 1.09 -12.62 9.23
C HIS A 143 -0.10 -12.52 10.18
N VAL A 144 -0.91 -11.49 10.04
CA VAL A 144 -2.13 -11.26 10.81
C VAL A 144 -3.19 -10.67 9.90
N ASN A 145 -4.46 -10.80 10.30
CA ASN A 145 -5.54 -10.10 9.62
C ASN A 145 -5.56 -8.64 10.08
N ASN A 146 -4.59 -7.85 9.62
CA ASN A 146 -4.47 -6.43 9.92
C ASN A 146 -4.14 -5.66 8.65
N GLU A 147 -4.61 -4.43 8.60
CA GLU A 147 -4.42 -3.50 7.49
C GLU A 147 -4.43 -2.08 8.03
N PHE A 148 -3.79 -1.16 7.29
CA PHE A 148 -3.92 0.26 7.55
C PHE A 148 -3.86 1.03 6.24
N VAL A 149 -4.27 2.28 6.29
CA VAL A 149 -4.32 3.18 5.14
C VAL A 149 -3.51 4.42 5.45
N ILE A 150 -2.67 4.85 4.52
CA ILE A 150 -2.14 6.21 4.50
C ILE A 150 -2.89 7.01 3.45
N TYR A 151 -3.05 8.30 3.72
CA TYR A 151 -3.77 9.24 2.88
C TYR A 151 -2.81 10.24 2.29
N LEU A 152 -3.06 10.64 1.06
CA LEU A 152 -2.20 11.51 0.27
C LEU A 152 -2.93 12.80 -0.02
N ALA A 153 -2.22 13.90 0.14
CA ALA A 153 -2.69 15.21 -0.27
C ALA A 153 -1.54 16.03 -0.80
N GLN A 154 -1.85 16.92 -1.72
CA GLN A 154 -0.90 17.87 -2.25
C GLN A 154 -1.05 19.20 -1.48
N GLU A 155 0.06 19.70 -0.95
CA GLU A 155 0.14 21.00 -0.31
C GLU A 155 1.21 21.83 -1.04
N ASN A 156 0.82 22.96 -1.63
CA ASN A 156 1.71 23.83 -2.41
C ASN A 156 2.47 23.11 -3.54
N GLY A 157 1.81 22.18 -4.23
CA GLY A 157 2.41 21.39 -5.30
C GLY A 157 3.25 20.20 -4.83
N VAL A 158 3.45 20.03 -3.52
CA VAL A 158 4.23 18.94 -2.93
C VAL A 158 3.30 17.89 -2.35
N TRP A 159 3.47 16.64 -2.77
CA TRP A 159 2.72 15.53 -2.20
C TRP A 159 3.21 15.20 -0.78
N GLN A 160 2.24 15.01 0.12
CA GLN A 160 2.46 14.60 1.49
C GLN A 160 1.59 13.39 1.81
N ALA A 161 2.08 12.56 2.73
CA ALA A 161 1.37 11.38 3.22
C ALA A 161 1.03 11.52 4.71
N PHE A 162 -0.12 10.98 5.08
CA PHE A 162 -0.74 11.13 6.40
C PHE A 162 -1.26 9.77 6.90
N TRP A 163 -1.22 9.57 8.21
CA TRP A 163 -1.76 8.39 8.89
C TRP A 163 -3.29 8.42 9.06
N ASP A 164 -3.94 9.53 8.75
CA ASP A 164 -5.38 9.73 8.94
C ASP A 164 -6.03 10.47 7.77
N SER A 165 -7.31 10.18 7.53
CA SER A 165 -8.09 10.74 6.42
C SER A 165 -8.41 12.22 6.56
N LYS A 166 -8.23 12.81 7.76
CA LYS A 166 -8.40 14.23 8.00
C LYS A 166 -7.12 15.02 7.71
N LEU A 167 -6.05 14.34 7.30
CA LEU A 167 -4.76 14.93 6.92
C LEU A 167 -4.09 15.70 8.06
N GLN A 168 -4.22 15.21 9.30
CA GLN A 168 -3.71 15.91 10.49
C GLN A 168 -2.38 15.34 11.00
N LYS A 169 -2.12 14.06 10.74
CA LYS A 169 -0.98 13.30 11.26
C LYS A 169 -0.08 12.86 10.11
N SER A 170 0.86 13.71 9.73
CA SER A 170 1.85 13.42 8.69
C SER A 170 2.68 12.17 9.03
N ILE A 171 3.11 11.42 8.02
CA ILE A 171 3.99 10.26 8.22
C ILE A 171 5.45 10.62 8.46
N SER A 172 5.86 11.82 8.05
CA SER A 172 7.24 12.32 8.15
C SER A 172 7.54 13.05 9.47
N LYS A 173 6.53 13.24 10.33
CA LYS A 173 6.63 13.99 11.60
C LYS A 173 6.31 13.11 12.81
#